data_AF-A0A0K2YEQ4-F1
#
_entry.id   AF-A0A0K2YEQ4-F1
#
_cell.length_a   1.000
_cell.length_b   1.000
_cell.length_c   1.000
_cell.angle_alpha   90.00
_cell.angle_beta   90.00
_cell.angle_gamma   90.00
#
_symmetry.space_group_name_H-M   'P 1'
#
loop_
_entity.id
_entity.type
_entity.pdbx_description
1 polymer ?
#
loop_
_entity_poly.entity_id
_entity_poly.type
_entity_poly.pdbx_seq_one_letter_code
_entity_poly.pdbx_strand_id
1 'polypeptide(L)'
;MAMNGQSGGLDAETLRRRRAVTEAETSLVALVTANPAAGEALSRLVHVIAAEAARTPRFAKALADALTADSEAAGTPAPARPRAAAKPRTRRSKGLLDPFAVYEVSGEPGLRARLTTLDADQLKDIIAEQGMNHDGAAMRWKTTSRLVDRIVERVQARATKGDVLR
;
A
#
# COMPACT_ATOMS: atom_id res chain seq x y z
N MET A 1 -49.01 -23.14 9.69
CA MET A 1 -47.96 -23.72 8.83
C MET A 1 -47.64 -22.69 7.75
N ALA A 2 -46.65 -21.82 7.98
CA ALA A 2 -46.24 -20.81 7.01
C ALA A 2 -44.80 -21.14 6.58
N MET A 3 -44.65 -21.65 5.36
CA MET A 3 -43.35 -21.82 4.74
C MET A 3 -42.92 -20.48 4.14
N ASN A 4 -42.07 -19.75 4.84
CA ASN A 4 -41.38 -18.59 4.27
C ASN A 4 -40.27 -19.10 3.33
N GLY A 5 -40.60 -19.19 2.05
CA GLY A 5 -39.63 -19.29 0.97
C GLY A 5 -38.89 -17.97 0.81
N GLN A 6 -37.81 -17.80 1.57
CA GLN A 6 -36.86 -16.70 1.36
C GLN A 6 -35.93 -17.13 0.23
N SER A 7 -36.32 -16.80 -0.99
CA SER A 7 -35.56 -17.05 -2.21
C SER A 7 -34.16 -16.47 -2.11
N GLY A 8 -33.17 -17.33 -1.92
CA GLY A 8 -31.74 -17.01 -1.94
C GLY A 8 -31.23 -16.74 -3.34
N GLY A 9 -31.71 -15.66 -3.96
CA GLY A 9 -31.13 -15.13 -5.20
C GLY A 9 -29.84 -14.39 -4.89
N LEU A 10 -28.74 -14.80 -5.53
CA LEU A 10 -27.47 -14.07 -5.53
C LEU A 10 -27.74 -12.62 -5.97
N ASP A 11 -27.31 -11.65 -5.18
CA ASP A 11 -27.48 -10.22 -5.45
C ASP A 11 -26.82 -9.82 -6.78
N ALA A 12 -27.46 -8.89 -7.50
CA ALA A 12 -27.02 -8.47 -8.84
C ALA A 12 -25.57 -7.96 -8.87
N GLU A 13 -25.12 -7.36 -7.76
CA GLU A 13 -23.75 -6.89 -7.60
C GLU A 13 -22.75 -8.05 -7.47
N THR A 14 -23.04 -9.06 -6.65
CA THR A 14 -22.23 -10.29 -6.59
C THR A 14 -22.17 -10.99 -7.95
N LEU A 15 -23.28 -11.06 -8.68
CA LEU A 15 -23.30 -11.63 -10.03
C LEU A 15 -22.43 -10.85 -11.00
N ARG A 16 -22.50 -9.50 -10.97
CA ARG A 16 -21.63 -8.63 -11.78
C ARG A 16 -20.15 -8.86 -11.47
N ARG A 17 -19.78 -8.93 -10.18
CA ARG A 17 -18.39 -9.17 -9.76
C ARG A 17 -17.88 -10.52 -10.23
N ARG A 18 -18.68 -11.58 -10.08
CA ARG A 18 -18.32 -12.93 -10.56
C ARG A 18 -18.08 -12.94 -12.07
N ARG A 19 -18.98 -12.30 -12.82
CA ARG A 19 -18.86 -12.18 -14.27
C ARG A 19 -17.54 -11.49 -14.67
N ALA A 20 -17.19 -10.38 -14.03
CA ALA A 20 -15.94 -9.68 -14.32
C ALA A 20 -14.69 -10.55 -14.08
N VAL A 21 -14.69 -11.37 -13.02
CA VAL A 21 -13.60 -12.32 -12.75
C VAL A 21 -13.52 -13.38 -13.85
N THR A 22 -14.64 -13.97 -14.25
CA THR A 22 -14.68 -14.98 -15.33
C THR A 22 -14.24 -14.41 -16.68
N GLU A 23 -14.61 -13.17 -17.00
CA GLU A 23 -14.16 -12.48 -18.22
C GLU A 23 -12.64 -12.25 -18.21
N ALA A 24 -12.07 -11.88 -17.06
CA ALA A 24 -10.62 -11.73 -16.89
C ALA A 24 -9.89 -13.07 -17.04
N GLU A 25 -10.39 -14.14 -16.41
CA GLU A 25 -9.84 -15.49 -16.55
C GLU A 25 -9.85 -15.96 -18.01
N THR A 26 -10.97 -15.78 -18.71
CA THR A 26 -11.11 -16.14 -20.12
C THR A 26 -10.10 -15.40 -20.99
N SER A 27 -9.89 -14.11 -20.72
CA SER A 27 -8.92 -13.28 -21.44
C SER A 27 -7.47 -13.73 -21.20
N LEU A 28 -7.14 -14.13 -19.97
CA LEU A 28 -5.83 -14.67 -19.64
C LEU A 28 -5.57 -16.01 -20.33
N VAL A 29 -6.56 -16.90 -20.39
CA VAL A 29 -6.45 -18.18 -21.11
C VAL A 29 -6.24 -17.97 -22.61
N ALA A 30 -6.99 -17.04 -23.21
CA ALA A 30 -6.79 -16.66 -24.61
C ALA A 30 -5.38 -16.10 -24.84
N LEU A 31 -4.87 -15.27 -23.93
CA LEU A 31 -3.52 -14.72 -24.00
C LEU A 31 -2.44 -15.81 -23.91
N VAL A 32 -2.58 -16.78 -22.99
CA VAL A 32 -1.64 -17.91 -22.88
C VAL A 32 -1.62 -18.72 -24.18
N THR A 33 -2.78 -18.90 -24.83
CA THR A 33 -2.87 -19.63 -26.10
C THR A 33 -2.18 -18.86 -27.24
N ALA A 34 -2.35 -17.53 -27.30
CA ALA A 34 -1.76 -16.69 -28.35
C ALA A 34 -0.28 -16.38 -28.13
N ASN A 35 0.13 -16.20 -26.87
CA ASN A 35 1.49 -15.89 -26.44
C ASN A 35 1.75 -16.48 -25.04
N PRO A 36 2.28 -17.72 -24.96
CA PRO A 36 2.44 -18.44 -23.70
C PRO A 36 3.30 -17.67 -22.68
N ALA A 37 4.44 -17.15 -23.11
CA ALA A 37 5.37 -16.44 -22.23
C ALA A 37 4.73 -15.19 -21.60
N ALA A 38 4.01 -14.39 -22.40
CA ALA A 38 3.34 -13.19 -21.90
C ALA A 38 2.13 -13.54 -20.99
N GLY A 39 1.33 -14.53 -21.37
CA GLY A 39 0.16 -14.96 -20.60
C GLY A 39 0.54 -15.54 -19.23
N GLU A 40 1.57 -16.37 -19.16
CA GLU A 40 2.09 -16.91 -17.91
C GLU A 40 2.71 -15.82 -17.02
N ALA A 41 3.47 -14.89 -17.61
CA ALA A 41 4.04 -13.76 -16.88
C ALA A 41 2.95 -12.87 -16.27
N LEU A 42 1.92 -12.53 -17.04
CA LEU A 42 0.81 -11.70 -16.57
C LEU A 42 -0.01 -12.42 -15.49
N SER A 43 -0.28 -13.71 -15.66
CA SER A 43 -1.00 -14.52 -14.67
C SER A 43 -0.26 -14.57 -13.32
N ARG A 44 1.07 -14.75 -13.35
CA ARG A 44 1.91 -14.69 -12.14
C ARG A 44 1.87 -13.32 -11.48
N LEU A 45 1.94 -12.25 -12.27
CA LEU A 45 1.89 -10.87 -11.76
C LEU A 45 0.54 -10.59 -11.06
N VAL A 46 -0.58 -10.89 -11.73
CA VAL A 46 -1.92 -10.68 -11.18
C VAL A 46 -2.11 -11.49 -9.89
N HIS A 47 -1.64 -12.73 -9.86
CA HIS A 47 -1.69 -13.57 -8.66
C HIS A 47 -0.97 -12.92 -7.47
N VAL A 48 0.26 -12.47 -7.65
CA VAL A 48 1.05 -11.82 -6.58
C VAL A 48 0.38 -10.55 -6.09
N ILE A 49 -0.11 -9.70 -6.99
CA ILE A 49 -0.80 -8.45 -6.64
C ILE A 49 -2.09 -8.76 -5.85
N ALA A 50 -2.90 -9.71 -6.32
CA ALA A 50 -4.14 -10.08 -5.65
C ALA A 50 -3.88 -10.68 -4.26
N ALA A 51 -2.86 -11.54 -4.13
CA ALA A 51 -2.46 -12.13 -2.86
C ALA A 51 -2.00 -11.05 -1.86
N GLU A 52 -1.23 -10.06 -2.29
CA GLU A 52 -0.79 -8.96 -1.43
C GLU A 52 -1.95 -8.03 -1.05
N ALA A 53 -2.86 -7.74 -1.99
CA ALA A 53 -4.07 -6.95 -1.72
C ALA A 53 -4.99 -7.62 -0.70
N ALA A 54 -5.12 -8.95 -0.75
CA ALA A 54 -5.89 -9.70 0.23
C ALA A 54 -5.25 -9.68 1.64
N ARG A 55 -3.92 -9.66 1.74
CA ARG A 55 -3.18 -9.65 3.02
C ARG A 55 -3.07 -8.26 3.64
N THR A 56 -2.98 -7.22 2.81
CA THR A 56 -2.64 -5.86 3.24
C THR A 56 -3.72 -4.86 2.82
N PRO A 57 -4.67 -4.48 3.71
CA PRO A 57 -5.77 -3.56 3.37
C PRO A 57 -5.32 -2.18 2.86
N ARG A 58 -4.19 -1.68 3.36
CA ARG A 58 -3.59 -0.43 2.87
C ARG A 58 -3.15 -0.54 1.40
N PHE A 59 -2.60 -1.69 1.00
CA PHE A 59 -2.17 -1.93 -0.37
C PHE A 59 -3.39 -2.07 -1.28
N ALA A 60 -4.43 -2.79 -0.87
CA ALA A 60 -5.70 -2.85 -1.61
C ALA A 60 -6.30 -1.46 -1.89
N LYS A 61 -6.29 -0.58 -0.89
CA LYS A 61 -6.75 0.81 -1.06
C LYS A 61 -5.87 1.59 -2.05
N ALA A 62 -4.55 1.52 -1.90
CA ALA A 62 -3.64 2.21 -2.80
C ALA A 62 -3.77 1.71 -4.25
N LEU A 63 -3.97 0.41 -4.44
CA LEU A 63 -4.21 -0.21 -5.74
C LEU A 63 -5.53 0.29 -6.36
N ALA A 64 -6.62 0.32 -5.60
CA ALA A 64 -7.90 0.83 -6.06
C ALA A 64 -7.80 2.32 -6.46
N ASP A 65 -7.21 3.15 -5.60
CA ASP A 65 -7.01 4.58 -5.87
C ASP A 65 -6.22 4.79 -7.19
N ALA A 66 -5.13 4.03 -7.38
CA ALA A 66 -4.30 4.12 -8.59
C ALA A 66 -5.06 3.71 -9.86
N LEU A 67 -5.85 2.64 -9.83
CA LEU A 67 -6.60 2.15 -10.99
C LEU A 67 -7.80 3.04 -11.36
N THR A 68 -8.32 3.82 -10.41
CA THR A 68 -9.42 4.77 -10.66
C THR A 68 -8.95 6.17 -11.06
N ALA A 69 -7.73 6.57 -10.68
CA ALA A 69 -7.21 7.92 -10.92
C ALA A 69 -7.07 8.28 -12.40
N ASP A 70 -6.83 7.29 -13.27
CA ASP A 70 -6.71 7.51 -14.72
C ASP A 70 -8.08 7.59 -15.44
N SER A 71 -9.18 7.27 -14.75
CA SER A 71 -10.52 7.24 -15.36
C SER A 71 -11.28 8.59 -15.29
N GLU A 72 -10.79 9.56 -14.51
CA GLU A 72 -11.38 10.92 -14.39
C GLU A 72 -10.78 11.95 -15.37
N ALA A 73 -9.71 11.61 -16.10
CA ALA A 73 -8.99 12.56 -16.95
C ALA A 73 -9.57 12.75 -18.38
N ALA A 74 -10.75 12.18 -18.68
CA ALA A 74 -11.36 12.21 -20.01
C ALA A 74 -12.71 12.97 -20.07
N GLY A 75 -12.87 14.05 -19.29
CA GLY A 75 -14.04 14.92 -19.32
C GLY A 75 -13.67 16.39 -19.47
N THR A 76 -14.18 17.02 -20.53
CA THR A 76 -14.10 18.45 -20.86
C THR A 76 -14.25 19.37 -19.63
N PRO A 77 -13.47 20.47 -19.49
CA PRO A 77 -13.56 21.32 -18.31
C PRO A 77 -14.87 22.12 -18.32
N ALA A 78 -15.83 21.70 -17.49
CA ALA A 78 -16.97 22.53 -17.11
C ALA A 78 -16.52 23.53 -16.01
N PRO A 79 -17.05 24.77 -15.98
CA PRO A 79 -16.57 25.80 -15.07
C PRO A 79 -16.82 25.37 -13.62
N ALA A 80 -15.73 25.30 -12.86
CA ALA A 80 -15.72 24.86 -11.49
C ALA A 80 -16.53 25.80 -10.59
N ARG A 81 -17.58 25.27 -9.97
CA ARG A 81 -18.15 25.84 -8.75
C ARG A 81 -17.04 25.84 -7.69
N PRO A 82 -16.85 26.91 -6.89
CA PRO A 82 -15.74 26.98 -5.94
C PRO A 82 -15.95 25.96 -4.83
N ARG A 83 -15.37 24.76 -5.00
CA ARG A 83 -15.21 23.80 -3.92
C ARG A 83 -14.10 24.35 -3.06
N ALA A 84 -14.43 24.70 -1.81
CA ALA A 84 -13.49 25.18 -0.81
C ALA A 84 -12.19 24.37 -0.91
N ALA A 85 -11.08 25.07 -1.15
CA ALA A 85 -9.77 24.48 -1.33
C ALA A 85 -9.50 23.51 -0.19
N ALA A 86 -9.54 22.20 -0.49
CA ALA A 86 -8.95 21.22 0.38
C ALA A 86 -7.48 21.61 0.51
N LYS A 87 -7.09 21.99 1.72
CA LYS A 87 -5.75 22.43 2.10
C LYS A 87 -4.73 21.49 1.42
N PRO A 88 -3.74 22.01 0.67
CA PRO A 88 -2.80 21.16 -0.03
C PRO A 88 -2.19 20.19 0.98
N ARG A 89 -2.37 18.88 0.73
CA ARG A 89 -1.61 17.85 1.44
C ARG A 89 -0.16 18.19 1.18
N THR A 90 0.50 18.73 2.19
CA THR A 90 1.94 18.95 2.18
C THR A 90 2.56 17.63 1.76
N ARG A 91 3.15 17.59 0.55
CA ARG A 91 4.02 16.47 0.20
C ARG A 91 5.10 16.51 1.27
N ARG A 92 5.08 15.52 2.17
CA ARG A 92 6.11 15.40 3.20
C ARG A 92 7.45 15.35 2.50
N SER A 93 8.41 16.06 3.07
CA SER A 93 9.79 16.06 2.60
C SER A 93 10.28 14.63 2.48
N LYS A 94 11.13 14.37 1.50
CA LYS A 94 11.91 13.13 1.47
C LYS A 94 12.67 13.04 2.80
N GLY A 95 12.57 11.91 3.48
CA GLY A 95 13.33 11.62 4.68
C GLY A 95 14.82 11.82 4.39
N LEU A 96 15.49 12.61 5.23
CA LEU A 96 16.89 13.00 5.02
C LEU A 96 17.86 11.81 5.11
N LEU A 97 17.40 10.68 5.64
CA LEU A 97 18.21 9.54 6.02
C LEU A 97 17.45 8.24 5.74
N ASP A 98 18.13 7.29 5.12
CA ASP A 98 17.66 5.90 5.03
C ASP A 98 18.10 5.13 6.29
N PRO A 99 17.17 4.73 7.17
CA PRO A 99 17.49 4.00 8.39
C PRO A 99 18.12 2.63 8.15
N PHE A 100 17.78 1.96 7.05
CA PHE A 100 18.29 0.62 6.74
C PHE A 100 19.76 0.68 6.33
N ALA A 101 20.10 1.58 5.40
CA ALA A 101 21.48 1.79 4.97
C ALA A 101 22.40 2.20 6.15
N VAL A 102 21.91 3.03 7.07
CA VAL A 102 22.67 3.44 8.25
C VAL A 102 22.87 2.27 9.23
N TYR A 103 21.84 1.44 9.41
CA TYR A 103 21.92 0.27 10.27
C TYR A 103 22.90 -0.79 9.72
N GLU A 104 22.95 -1.00 8.41
CA GLU A 104 23.92 -1.91 7.79
C GLU A 104 25.37 -1.49 8.03
N VAL A 105 25.66 -0.18 7.99
CA VAL A 105 27.03 0.33 8.15
C VAL A 105 27.45 0.44 9.61
N SER A 106 26.53 0.88 10.48
CA SER A 106 26.88 1.35 11.84
C SER A 106 26.12 0.66 12.97
N GLY A 107 25.25 -0.30 12.63
CA GLY A 107 24.42 -1.05 13.58
C GLY A 107 23.39 -0.18 14.31
N GLU A 108 22.77 -0.77 15.34
CA GLU A 108 21.83 -0.06 16.21
C GLU A 108 22.43 1.21 16.86
N PRO A 109 23.66 1.18 17.43
CA PRO A 109 24.20 2.35 18.13
C PRO A 109 24.40 3.54 17.20
N GLY A 110 24.91 3.30 15.99
CA GLY A 110 25.11 4.34 14.98
C GLY A 110 23.80 4.87 14.40
N LEU A 111 22.80 4.01 14.21
CA LEU A 111 21.46 4.42 13.81
C LEU A 111 20.81 5.32 14.87
N ARG A 112 20.83 4.91 16.14
CA ARG A 112 20.22 5.68 17.22
C ARG A 112 20.88 7.04 17.37
N ALA A 113 22.21 7.12 17.32
CA ALA A 113 22.95 8.38 17.37
C ALA A 113 22.51 9.35 16.24
N ARG A 114 22.38 8.84 15.00
CA ARG A 114 21.93 9.66 13.87
C ARG A 114 20.45 10.05 13.94
N LEU A 115 19.60 9.21 14.51
CA LEU A 115 18.18 9.55 14.68
C LEU A 115 17.98 10.60 15.78
N THR A 116 18.82 10.62 16.82
CA THR A 116 18.71 11.62 17.89
C THR A 116 19.08 13.04 17.46
N THR A 117 19.78 13.22 16.33
CA THR A 117 20.09 14.54 15.77
C THR A 117 18.95 15.11 14.92
N LEU A 118 17.90 14.33 14.67
CA LEU A 118 16.76 14.73 13.83
C LEU A 118 15.61 15.24 14.69
N ASP A 119 14.81 16.14 14.11
CA ASP A 119 13.59 16.63 14.74
C ASP A 119 12.41 15.65 14.59
N ALA A 120 11.33 15.91 15.34
CA ALA A 120 10.15 15.03 15.35
C ALA A 120 9.45 14.94 13.98
N ASP A 121 9.56 15.96 13.13
CA ASP A 121 8.91 16.00 11.83
C ASP A 121 9.74 15.24 10.79
N GLN A 122 11.06 15.39 10.80
CA GLN A 122 12.03 14.60 10.04
C GLN A 122 11.92 13.11 10.37
N LEU A 123 11.78 12.76 11.65
CA LEU A 123 11.56 11.36 12.07
C LEU A 123 10.23 10.81 11.53
N LYS A 124 9.17 11.63 11.50
CA LYS A 124 7.88 11.24 10.90
C LYS A 124 7.96 11.13 9.39
N ASP A 125 8.74 11.96 8.72
CA ASP A 125 8.97 11.89 7.28
C ASP A 125 9.67 10.58 6.92
N ILE A 126 10.72 10.20 7.65
CA ILE A 126 11.41 8.90 7.51
C ILE A 126 10.44 7.73 7.71
N ILE A 127 9.64 7.76 8.78
CA ILE A 127 8.65 6.71 9.06
C ILE A 127 7.61 6.60 7.94
N ALA A 128 7.21 7.72 7.34
CA ALA A 128 6.24 7.75 6.27
C ALA A 128 6.81 7.24 4.94
N GLU A 129 8.03 7.66 4.59
CA GLU A 129 8.73 7.23 3.38
C GLU A 129 9.01 5.72 3.40
N GLN A 130 9.49 5.21 4.53
CA GLN A 130 9.84 3.80 4.70
C GLN A 130 8.64 2.90 5.03
N GLY A 131 7.43 3.47 5.10
CA GLY A 131 6.21 2.71 5.37
C GLY A 131 6.13 2.08 6.77
N MET A 132 6.88 2.59 7.76
CA MET A 132 7.03 2.01 9.11
C MET A 132 5.84 2.29 10.05
N ASN A 133 4.77 2.92 9.56
CA ASN A 133 3.59 3.34 10.34
C ASN A 133 2.34 2.49 10.03
N HIS A 134 2.40 1.19 10.31
CA HIS A 134 1.29 0.28 10.02
C HIS A 134 0.05 0.51 10.91
N ASP A 135 0.26 0.98 12.15
CA ASP A 135 -0.77 1.22 13.18
C ASP A 135 -1.31 2.67 13.16
N GLY A 136 -0.73 3.55 12.34
CA GLY A 136 -1.06 4.97 12.33
C GLY A 136 -0.56 5.74 13.56
N ALA A 137 0.07 5.09 14.53
CA ALA A 137 0.37 5.65 15.84
C ALA A 137 1.53 6.64 15.79
N ALA A 138 2.55 6.38 14.96
CA ALA A 138 3.75 7.20 14.90
C ALA A 138 3.45 8.66 14.51
N MET A 139 2.43 8.89 13.66
CA MET A 139 2.04 10.24 13.26
C MET A 139 1.41 11.07 14.36
N ARG A 140 0.88 10.41 15.40
CA ARG A 140 0.21 11.05 16.53
C ARG A 140 1.18 11.37 17.67
N TRP A 141 2.40 10.84 17.63
CA TRP A 141 3.38 11.03 18.68
C TRP A 141 4.09 12.39 18.54
N LYS A 142 4.33 13.01 19.69
CA LYS A 142 5.10 14.26 19.82
C LYS A 142 6.51 14.01 20.34
N THR A 143 6.70 12.91 21.06
CA THR A 143 7.96 12.55 21.69
C THR A 143 8.93 11.96 20.67
N THR A 144 10.08 12.60 20.50
CA THR A 144 11.16 12.15 19.60
C THR A 144 11.71 10.79 19.99
N SER A 145 11.98 10.54 21.28
CA SER A 145 12.48 9.22 21.75
C SER A 145 11.61 8.06 21.30
N ARG A 146 10.29 8.21 21.42
CA ARG A 146 9.32 7.20 21.00
C ARG A 146 9.32 6.96 19.48
N LEU A 147 9.59 7.99 18.68
CA LEU A 147 9.75 7.86 17.22
C LEU A 147 11.07 7.15 16.88
N VAL A 148 12.16 7.49 17.57
CA VAL A 148 13.46 6.82 17.43
C VAL A 148 13.35 5.33 17.73
N ASP A 149 12.76 4.96 18.88
CA ASP A 149 12.61 3.57 19.28
C ASP A 149 11.80 2.77 18.26
N ARG A 150 10.75 3.38 17.70
CA ARG A 150 9.94 2.76 16.64
C ARG A 150 10.74 2.51 15.37
N ILE A 151 11.56 3.46 14.93
CA ILE A 151 12.40 3.28 13.72
C ILE A 151 13.40 2.14 13.98
N VAL A 152 14.09 2.17 15.12
CA VAL A 152 15.08 1.14 15.49
C VAL A 152 14.44 -0.25 15.56
N GLU A 153 13.31 -0.40 16.27
CA GLU A 153 12.55 -1.66 16.37
C GLU A 153 12.21 -2.23 14.98
N ARG A 154 11.73 -1.38 14.06
CA ARG A 154 11.32 -1.80 12.71
C ARG A 154 12.49 -2.19 11.84
N VAL A 155 13.60 -1.47 11.93
CA VAL A 155 14.81 -1.77 11.19
C VAL A 155 15.40 -3.10 11.67
N GLN A 156 15.49 -3.32 12.98
CA GLN A 156 15.95 -4.58 13.55
C GLN A 156 15.08 -5.76 13.13
N ALA A 157 13.76 -5.65 13.30
CA ALA A 157 12.82 -6.73 12.95
C ALA A 157 12.92 -7.13 11.47
N ARG A 158 13.22 -6.17 10.58
CA ARG A 158 13.40 -6.44 9.15
C ARG A 158 14.78 -7.00 8.83
N ALA A 159 15.83 -6.52 9.49
CA ALA A 159 17.19 -7.03 9.35
C ALA A 159 17.29 -8.49 9.80
N THR A 160 16.74 -8.85 10.98
CA THR A 160 16.72 -10.22 11.48
C THR A 160 15.95 -11.16 10.55
N LYS A 161 14.85 -10.70 9.94
CA LYS A 161 14.11 -11.51 8.96
C LYS A 161 14.91 -11.73 7.66
N GLY A 162 15.73 -10.76 7.25
CA GLY A 162 16.62 -10.88 6.10
C GLY A 162 17.83 -11.79 6.35
N ASP A 163 18.32 -11.82 7.59
CA ASP A 163 19.44 -12.66 8.01
C ASP A 163 19.13 -14.17 7.97
N VAL A 164 17.88 -14.54 8.30
CA VAL A 164 17.41 -15.95 8.24
C VAL A 164 17.36 -16.52 6.81
N LEU A 165 17.44 -15.66 5.78
CA LEU A 165 17.41 -16.07 4.36
C LEU A 165 18.80 -16.08 3.71
N ARG A 166 19.89 -15.81 4.46
CA ARG A 166 21.25 -15.72 3.94
C ARG A 166 22.07 -16.98 4.23
#